data_AF-A0A8T6LUF8-F1
#
_entry.id   AF-A0A8T6LUF8-F1
#
_cell.length_a   1.000
_cell.length_b   1.000
_cell.length_c   1.000
_cell.angle_alpha   90.00
_cell.angle_beta   90.00
_cell.angle_gamma   90.00
#
_symmetry.space_group_name_H-M   'P 1'
#
loop_
_entity.id
_entity.type
_entity.pdbx_description
1 polymer ?
#
loop_
_entity_poly.entity_id
_entity_poly.type
_entity_poly.pdbx_seq_one_letter_code
_entity_poly.pdbx_strand_id
1 'polypeptide(L)'
;LFDTNAAMLKFRLVTTIRDAIECGKVSFVEAPEPRGFGVEDEDDHGEDLSSLSVAELKERCKAAGLKVGGKKADLIARLSQEEE
;
A
#
# COMPACT_ATOMS: atom_id res chain seq x y z
N LEU A 1 -11.97 -6.87 24.20
CA LEU A 1 -11.23 -6.66 25.46
C LEU A 1 -10.12 -5.68 25.12
N PHE A 2 -10.16 -4.43 25.59
CA PHE A 2 -9.09 -3.49 25.28
C PHE A 2 -7.82 -4.01 25.97
N ASP A 3 -6.80 -4.35 25.18
CA ASP A 3 -5.49 -4.69 25.72
C ASP A 3 -4.93 -3.46 26.44
N THR A 4 -5.05 -3.43 27.76
CA THR A 4 -4.50 -2.37 28.61
C THR A 4 -3.00 -2.20 28.33
N ASN A 5 -2.32 -3.30 27.99
CA ASN A 5 -0.92 -3.30 27.57
C ASN A 5 -0.71 -2.44 26.30
N ALA A 6 -1.52 -2.64 25.25
CA ALA A 6 -1.42 -1.86 24.02
C ALA A 6 -1.78 -0.38 24.21
N ALA A 7 -2.81 -0.07 25.01
CA ALA A 7 -3.19 1.30 25.32
C ALA A 7 -2.07 2.04 26.09
N MET A 8 -1.44 1.35 27.05
CA MET A 8 -0.32 1.90 27.82
C MET A 8 0.94 2.05 26.95
N LEU A 9 1.21 1.14 26.01
CA LEU A 9 2.30 1.30 25.04
C LEU A 9 2.10 2.54 24.17
N LYS A 10 0.90 2.73 23.60
CA LYS A 10 0.57 3.91 22.80
C LYS A 10 0.74 5.19 23.63
N PHE A 11 0.28 5.20 24.87
CA PHE A 11 0.44 6.34 25.77
C PHE A 11 1.92 6.66 26.04
N ARG A 12 2.74 5.66 26.36
CA ARG A 12 4.18 5.84 26.59
C ARG A 12 4.92 6.37 25.37
N LEU A 13 4.53 5.93 24.17
CA LEU A 13 5.12 6.42 22.92
C LEU A 13 4.76 7.89 22.69
N VAL A 14 3.48 8.25 22.84
CA VAL A 14 2.99 9.63 22.69
C VAL A 14 3.76 10.58 23.60
N THR A 15 3.93 10.24 24.89
CA THR A 15 4.63 11.10 25.86
C THR A 15 6.10 11.22 25.53
N THR A 16 6.77 10.13 25.17
CA THR A 16 8.20 10.13 24.84
C THR A 16 8.49 11.05 23.64
N ILE A 17 7.68 10.96 22.59
CA ILE A 17 7.84 11.80 21.39
C ILE A 17 7.59 13.27 21.72
N ARG A 18 6.52 13.56 22.47
CA ARG A 18 6.17 14.92 22.87
C ARG A 18 7.30 15.58 23.65
N ASP A 19 7.86 14.87 24.62
CA ASP A 19 8.89 15.39 25.52
C ASP A 19 10.24 15.53 24.79
N ALA A 20 10.59 14.60 23.89
CA ALA A 20 11.83 14.67 23.11
C ALA A 20 11.85 15.80 22.06
N ILE A 21 10.69 16.19 21.54
CA ILE A 21 10.54 17.21 20.49
C ILE A 21 10.09 18.56 21.07
N GLU A 22 9.84 18.64 22.38
CA GLU A 22 9.32 19.83 23.08
C GLU A 22 8.05 20.41 22.42
N CYS A 23 7.14 19.54 21.95
CA CYS A 23 5.93 19.97 21.26
C CYS A 23 4.69 19.93 22.17
N GLY A 24 3.73 20.83 21.93
CA GLY A 24 2.52 20.91 22.78
C GLY A 24 1.51 19.78 22.54
N LYS A 25 1.55 19.11 21.38
CA LYS A 25 0.57 18.08 20.98
C LYS A 25 1.16 17.10 19.98
N VAL A 26 0.94 15.82 20.22
CA VAL A 26 1.22 14.72 19.28
C VAL A 26 -0.09 14.00 19.02
N SER A 27 -0.44 13.81 17.75
CA SER A 27 -1.61 13.05 17.32
C SER A 27 -1.18 11.97 16.35
N PHE A 28 -1.58 10.73 16.62
CA PHE A 28 -1.40 9.62 15.70
C PHE A 28 -2.55 9.63 14.71
N VAL A 29 -2.22 9.76 13.43
CA VAL A 29 -3.16 9.53 12.35
C VAL A 29 -2.86 8.13 11.84
N GLU A 30 -3.82 7.23 12.00
CA GLU A 30 -3.77 5.93 11.35
C GLU A 30 -3.98 6.18 9.86
N ALA A 31 -2.89 6.17 9.09
CA ALA A 31 -2.98 6.18 7.65
C ALA A 31 -3.64 4.85 7.24
N PRO A 32 -4.79 4.88 6.55
CA PRO A 32 -5.37 3.65 6.03
C PRO A 32 -4.45 3.15 4.93
N GLU A 33 -3.53 2.26 5.28
CA GLU A 33 -2.98 1.34 4.31
C GLU A 33 -4.15 0.55 3.72
N PRO A 34 -4.22 0.39 2.39
CA PRO A 34 -5.24 -0.47 1.81
C PRO A 34 -5.12 -1.82 2.51
N ARG A 35 -6.20 -2.24 3.18
CA ARG A 35 -6.22 -3.51 3.92
C ARG A 35 -6.01 -4.66 2.93
N GLY A 36 -4.75 -4.99 2.66
CA GLY A 36 -4.33 -6.30 2.22
C GLY A 36 -4.63 -7.24 3.37
N PHE A 37 -5.74 -7.96 3.25
CA PHE A 37 -6.09 -9.01 4.20
C PHE A 37 -5.15 -10.20 3.90
N GLY A 38 -4.01 -10.25 4.59
CA GLY A 38 -3.04 -11.33 4.42
C GLY A 38 -1.62 -10.81 4.60
N VAL A 39 -1.04 -11.06 5.77
CA VAL A 39 0.41 -11.00 5.93
C VAL A 39 0.94 -12.28 5.29
N GLU A 40 1.52 -12.17 4.11
CA GLU A 40 2.58 -13.08 3.66
C GLU A 40 3.68 -12.16 3.12
N ASP A 41 4.75 -12.04 3.90
CA ASP A 41 6.02 -11.47 3.46
C ASP A 41 6.53 -12.30 2.28
N GLU A 42 6.32 -11.83 1.04
CA GLU A 42 7.13 -12.25 -0.09
C GLU A 42 7.62 -11.00 -0.82
N ASP A 43 8.93 -10.80 -0.77
CA ASP A 43 9.69 -9.92 -1.63
C ASP A 43 9.42 -10.29 -3.11
N ASP A 44 8.31 -9.82 -3.69
CA ASP A 44 8.09 -9.83 -5.12
C ASP A 44 8.34 -8.41 -5.65
N HIS A 45 9.50 -8.23 -6.27
CA HIS A 45 9.86 -7.04 -7.05
C HIS A 45 9.05 -6.93 -8.37
N GLY A 46 7.87 -7.54 -8.46
CA GLY A 46 6.90 -7.28 -9.51
C GLY A 46 6.06 -6.07 -9.13
N GLU A 47 6.12 -5.00 -9.92
CA GLU A 47 5.20 -3.88 -9.76
C GLU A 47 3.76 -4.43 -9.69
N ASP A 48 3.04 -4.19 -8.60
CA ASP A 48 1.69 -4.74 -8.41
C ASP A 48 0.70 -4.08 -9.38
N LEU A 49 0.73 -4.52 -10.63
CA LEU A 49 -0.17 -4.12 -11.72
C LEU A 49 -1.63 -4.41 -11.36
N SER A 50 -1.89 -5.30 -10.38
CA SER A 50 -3.23 -5.61 -9.90
C SER A 50 -3.86 -4.46 -9.11
N SER A 51 -3.04 -3.63 -8.47
CA SER A 51 -3.45 -2.42 -7.74
C SER A 51 -3.72 -1.21 -8.65
N LEU A 52 -3.15 -1.19 -9.86
CA LEU A 52 -3.36 -0.09 -10.81
C LEU A 52 -4.79 -0.06 -11.36
N SER A 53 -5.28 1.13 -11.70
CA SER A 53 -6.59 1.30 -12.32
C SER A 53 -6.59 0.79 -13.77
N VAL A 54 -7.79 0.49 -14.30
CA VAL A 54 -7.95 0.11 -15.72
C VAL A 54 -7.46 1.22 -16.66
N ALA A 55 -7.50 2.48 -16.22
CA ALA A 55 -7.00 3.61 -17.00
C ALA A 55 -5.47 3.56 -17.12
N GLU A 56 -4.77 3.39 -16.00
CA GLU A 56 -3.30 3.29 -15.94
C GLU A 56 -2.80 2.04 -16.68
N LEU A 57 -3.47 0.90 -16.52
CA LEU A 57 -3.13 -0.33 -17.26
C LEU A 57 -3.27 -0.15 -18.77
N LYS A 58 -4.29 0.58 -19.24
CA LYS A 58 -4.42 0.88 -20.68
C LYS A 58 -3.35 1.83 -21.18
N GLU A 59 -2.96 2.81 -20.37
CA GLU A 59 -1.89 3.74 -20.72
C GLU A 59 -0.56 3.01 -20.85
N ARG A 60 -0.23 2.15 -19.89
CA ARG A 60 0.96 1.28 -19.96
C ARG A 60 0.92 0.34 -21.15
N CYS A 61 -0.22 -0.33 -21.41
CA CYS A 61 -0.35 -1.16 -22.62
C CYS A 61 -0.14 -0.34 -23.90
N LYS A 62 -0.63 0.91 -23.95
CA LYS A 62 -0.42 1.79 -25.10
C LYS A 62 1.04 2.20 -25.24
N ALA A 63 1.73 2.49 -24.14
CA ALA A 63 3.14 2.83 -24.12
C ALA A 63 4.02 1.64 -24.57
N ALA A 64 3.65 0.43 -24.16
CA ALA A 64 4.27 -0.82 -24.61
C ALA A 64 3.86 -1.25 -26.02
N GLY A 65 2.98 -0.52 -26.72
CA GLY A 65 2.50 -0.90 -28.06
C GLY A 65 1.56 -2.12 -28.08
N LEU A 66 1.08 -2.57 -26.92
CA LEU A 66 0.18 -3.69 -26.74
C LEU A 66 -1.28 -3.29 -26.98
N LYS A 67 -2.12 -4.29 -27.28
CA LYS A 67 -3.55 -4.07 -27.55
C LYS A 67 -4.27 -3.58 -26.29
N VAL A 68 -4.79 -2.35 -26.35
CA VAL A 68 -5.64 -1.73 -25.32
C VAL A 68 -7.09 -2.23 -25.39
N GLY A 69 -7.34 -3.48 -25.00
CA GLY A 69 -8.70 -4.03 -24.95
C GLY A 69 -8.81 -5.37 -24.23
N GLY A 70 -9.90 -5.58 -23.50
CA GLY A 70 -10.12 -6.76 -22.65
C GLY A 70 -10.53 -6.38 -21.23
N LYS A 71 -10.65 -7.38 -20.35
CA LYS A 71 -10.90 -7.15 -18.91
C LYS A 71 -9.60 -6.70 -18.23
N LYS A 72 -9.71 -6.16 -17.02
CA LYS A 72 -8.55 -5.69 -16.22
C LYS A 72 -7.46 -6.77 -16.12
N ALA A 73 -7.86 -8.02 -15.84
CA ALA A 73 -6.94 -9.16 -15.73
C ALA A 73 -6.16 -9.43 -17.02
N ASP A 74 -6.79 -9.28 -18.20
CA ASP A 74 -6.11 -9.47 -19.48
C ASP A 74 -5.04 -8.41 -19.74
N LEU A 75 -5.29 -7.16 -19.30
CA LEU A 75 -4.32 -6.07 -19.43
C LEU A 75 -3.11 -6.30 -18.51
N ILE A 76 -3.37 -6.75 -17.28
CA ILE A 76 -2.31 -7.08 -16.31
C ILE A 76 -1.45 -8.23 -16.83
N ALA A 77 -2.06 -9.32 -17.29
CA ALA A 77 -1.32 -10.48 -17.79
C ALA A 77 -0.44 -10.14 -19.00
N ARG A 78 -0.89 -9.25 -19.90
CA ARG A 78 -0.08 -8.81 -21.05
C ARG A 78 1.09 -7.92 -20.67
N LEU A 79 0.90 -7.04 -19.68
CA LEU A 79 1.97 -6.16 -19.19
C LEU A 79 3.00 -6.95 -18.38
N SER A 80 2.54 -7.84 -17.50
CA SER A 80 3.39 -8.71 -16.70
C SER A 80 4.24 -9.66 -17.55
N GLN A 81 3.76 -10.09 -18.72
CA GLN A 81 4.54 -10.93 -19.65
C GLN A 81 5.54 -10.16 -20.51
N GLU A 82 5.37 -8.84 -20.65
CA GLU A 82 6.24 -7.97 -21.46
C GLU A 82 7.35 -7.33 -20.62
N GLU A 83 7.12 -7.15 -19.32
CA GLU A 83 8.09 -6.60 -18.35
C GLU A 83 9.09 -7.66 -17.81
N GLU A 84 9.07 -8.90 -18.34
CA GLU A 84 10.05 -9.98 -18.07
C GLU A 84 11.08 -10.13 -19.21
#